data_AF-A0A2N1RTK0-F1
#
_entry.id   AF-A0A2N1RTK0-F1
#
_cell.length_a   1.000
_cell.length_b   1.000
_cell.length_c   1.000
_cell.angle_alpha   90.00
_cell.angle_beta   90.00
_cell.angle_gamma   90.00
#
_symmetry.space_group_name_H-M   'P 1'
#
loop_
_entity.id
_entity.type
_entity.pdbx_description
1 polymer ?
#
loop_
_entity_poly.entity_id
_entity_poly.type
_entity_poly.pdbx_seq_one_letter_code
_entity_poly.pdbx_strand_id
1 'polypeptide(L)'
;MEHAEFMSAVKRYYGPYENKFVEEVVLKYILSLPESDLENLYTKLISTIPRRENQNPVDIARIKNLSVKTDDDYRAEALDWWSKLNRSGSSLDDVIISDIRVQACVEDMGGWGAFCQRDIDKEHFHQEKFIKWFVMYSRQTPDRESKVLIGESSRRKTPLMIGDKQHCRNLLQLSAVNSEQYLKLAESIPDFMHRV
;
A
#
# COMPACT_ATOMS: atom_id res chain seq x y z
N MET A 1 -8.41 -2.45 12.80
CA MET A 1 -9.59 -3.20 13.26
C MET A 1 -9.34 -4.68 13.01
N GLU A 2 -9.44 -5.52 14.02
CA GLU A 2 -9.34 -6.98 13.86
C GLU A 2 -10.66 -7.55 13.27
N HIS A 3 -10.63 -8.74 12.66
CA HIS A 3 -11.84 -9.35 12.06
C HIS A 3 -12.98 -9.53 13.07
N ALA A 4 -12.65 -9.91 14.31
CA ALA A 4 -13.64 -10.10 15.38
C ALA A 4 -14.30 -8.78 15.80
N GLU A 5 -13.52 -7.70 15.83
CA GLU A 5 -13.98 -6.35 16.14
C GLU A 5 -14.92 -5.85 15.04
N PHE A 6 -14.54 -6.04 13.77
CA PHE A 6 -15.37 -5.69 12.61
C PHE A 6 -16.74 -6.38 12.65
N MET A 7 -16.77 -7.70 12.86
CA MET A 7 -18.03 -8.46 12.91
C MET A 7 -18.91 -8.03 14.08
N SER A 8 -18.30 -7.71 15.22
CA SER A 8 -19.02 -7.20 16.38
C SER A 8 -19.62 -5.81 16.11
N ALA A 9 -18.89 -4.94 15.43
CA ALA A 9 -19.34 -3.60 15.04
C ALA A 9 -20.52 -3.66 14.05
N VAL A 10 -20.43 -4.52 13.01
CA VAL A 10 -21.52 -4.76 12.05
C VAL A 10 -22.78 -5.23 12.76
N LYS A 11 -22.68 -6.21 13.66
CA LYS A 11 -23.82 -6.72 14.43
C LYS A 11 -24.43 -5.67 15.35
N ARG A 12 -23.58 -4.85 15.97
CA ARG A 12 -24.04 -3.76 16.85
C ARG A 12 -24.81 -2.69 16.07
N TYR A 13 -24.39 -2.41 14.83
CA TYR A 13 -25.02 -1.37 14.02
C TYR A 13 -26.29 -1.86 13.31
N TYR A 14 -26.25 -3.02 12.65
CA TYR A 14 -27.35 -3.54 11.83
C TYR A 14 -28.26 -4.55 12.55
N GLY A 15 -27.80 -5.15 13.66
CA GLY A 15 -28.50 -6.22 14.36
C GLY A 15 -27.81 -7.59 14.21
N PRO A 16 -28.31 -8.63 14.89
CA PRO A 16 -27.81 -10.00 14.70
C PRO A 16 -28.28 -10.57 13.35
N TYR A 17 -27.55 -11.55 12.82
CA TYR A 17 -28.00 -12.31 11.65
C TYR A 17 -29.11 -13.27 12.09
N GLU A 18 -30.25 -13.24 11.41
CA GLU A 18 -31.34 -14.19 11.67
C GLU A 18 -30.95 -15.63 11.26
N ASN A 19 -30.10 -15.75 10.24
CA ASN A 19 -29.66 -17.02 9.70
C ASN A 19 -28.16 -17.27 10.00
N LYS A 20 -27.89 -18.27 10.85
CA LYS A 20 -26.52 -18.67 11.23
C LYS A 20 -25.65 -19.09 10.04
N PHE A 21 -26.24 -19.74 9.03
CA PHE A 21 -25.49 -20.12 7.83
C PHE A 21 -25.00 -18.89 7.07
N VAL A 22 -25.83 -17.85 6.95
CA VAL A 22 -25.44 -16.58 6.31
C VAL A 22 -24.34 -15.91 7.11
N GLU A 23 -24.45 -15.91 8.45
CA GLU A 23 -23.42 -15.36 9.34
C GLU A 23 -22.07 -16.06 9.17
N GLU A 24 -22.04 -17.40 9.15
CA GLU A 24 -20.81 -18.17 8.95
C GLU A 24 -20.18 -17.91 7.59
N VAL A 25 -21.01 -17.79 6.56
CA VAL A 25 -20.57 -17.51 5.18
C VAL A 25 -19.96 -16.10 5.10
N VAL A 26 -20.60 -15.09 5.69
CA VAL A 26 -20.05 -13.72 5.78
C VAL A 26 -18.76 -13.70 6.59
N LEU A 27 -18.70 -14.38 7.73
CA LEU A 27 -17.49 -14.47 8.55
C LEU A 27 -16.32 -15.05 7.77
N LYS A 28 -16.53 -16.15 7.05
CA LYS A 28 -15.50 -16.75 6.18
C LYS A 28 -14.99 -15.77 5.12
N TYR A 29 -15.88 -14.98 4.53
CA TYR A 29 -15.49 -13.94 3.57
C TYR A 29 -14.67 -12.83 4.25
N ILE A 30 -15.12 -12.31 5.38
CA ILE A 30 -14.41 -11.26 6.12
C ILE A 30 -13.02 -11.73 6.55
N LEU A 31 -12.88 -12.97 7.03
CA LEU A 31 -11.58 -13.56 7.38
C LEU A 31 -10.61 -13.66 6.20
N SER A 32 -11.12 -13.64 4.95
CA SER A 32 -10.27 -13.60 3.75
C SER A 32 -9.78 -12.21 3.37
N LEU A 33 -10.34 -11.15 3.98
CA LEU A 33 -9.95 -9.77 3.71
C LEU A 33 -8.78 -9.35 4.61
N PRO A 34 -7.88 -8.47 4.13
CA PRO A 34 -6.82 -7.88 4.95
C PRO A 34 -7.40 -7.03 6.09
N GLU A 35 -6.87 -7.18 7.31
CA GLU A 35 -7.30 -6.38 8.47
C GLU A 35 -7.11 -4.86 8.27
N SER A 36 -6.12 -4.48 7.45
CA SER A 36 -5.88 -3.08 7.08
C SER A 36 -7.07 -2.41 6.40
N ASP A 37 -7.93 -3.19 5.74
CA ASP A 37 -9.00 -2.68 4.89
C ASP A 37 -10.34 -2.62 5.64
N LEU A 38 -10.45 -3.31 6.79
CA LEU A 38 -11.71 -3.49 7.53
C LEU A 38 -12.28 -2.19 8.10
N GLU A 39 -11.43 -1.28 8.58
CA GLU A 39 -11.86 0.02 9.12
C GLU A 39 -12.52 0.89 8.04
N ASN A 40 -11.90 0.95 6.86
CA ASN A 40 -12.42 1.70 5.72
C ASN A 40 -13.71 1.04 5.21
N LEU A 41 -13.73 -0.29 5.10
CA LEU A 41 -14.91 -1.05 4.72
C LEU A 41 -16.08 -0.81 5.67
N TYR A 42 -15.84 -0.80 6.99
CA TYR A 42 -16.86 -0.52 7.99
C TYR A 42 -17.41 0.90 7.84
N THR A 43 -16.53 1.88 7.65
CA THR A 43 -16.92 3.28 7.40
C THR A 43 -17.78 3.43 6.14
N LYS A 44 -17.41 2.73 5.05
CA LYS A 44 -18.20 2.69 3.82
C LYS A 44 -19.56 2.01 4.01
N LEU A 45 -19.61 0.93 4.78
CA LEU A 45 -20.85 0.22 5.09
C LEU A 45 -21.85 1.15 5.77
N ILE A 46 -21.47 1.77 6.89
CA ILE A 46 -22.40 2.60 7.69
C ILE A 46 -22.82 3.89 6.98
N SER A 47 -21.98 4.41 6.08
CA SER A 47 -22.29 5.63 5.31
C SER A 47 -23.15 5.34 4.08
N THR A 48 -22.93 4.22 3.40
CA THR A 48 -23.66 3.86 2.17
C THR A 48 -24.98 3.16 2.46
N ILE A 49 -25.06 2.43 3.58
CA ILE A 49 -26.24 1.63 3.94
C ILE A 49 -26.70 2.09 5.33
N PRO A 50 -27.53 3.14 5.41
CA PRO A 50 -28.04 3.61 6.68
C PRO A 50 -28.90 2.54 7.36
N ARG A 51 -28.80 2.41 8.69
CA ARG A 51 -29.59 1.46 9.48
C ARG A 51 -31.11 1.55 9.24
N ARG A 52 -31.61 2.73 8.89
CA ARG A 52 -33.07 2.95 8.67
C ARG A 52 -33.61 2.18 7.47
N GLU A 53 -32.75 1.80 6.52
CA GLU A 53 -33.14 1.15 5.27
C GLU A 53 -32.97 -0.37 5.29
N ASN A 54 -32.25 -0.93 6.27
CA ASN A 54 -32.06 -2.38 6.39
C ASN A 54 -32.09 -2.81 7.86
N GLN A 55 -33.03 -3.68 8.19
CA GLN A 55 -33.11 -4.33 9.50
C GLN A 55 -32.20 -5.55 9.62
N ASN A 56 -31.69 -6.06 8.49
CA ASN A 56 -30.83 -7.23 8.45
C ASN A 56 -29.36 -6.84 8.25
N PRO A 57 -28.41 -7.59 8.83
CA PRO A 57 -26.99 -7.32 8.65
C PRO A 57 -26.58 -7.57 7.19
N VAL A 58 -25.51 -6.89 6.78
CA VAL A 58 -25.03 -6.87 5.40
C VAL A 58 -24.58 -8.24 4.90
N ASP A 59 -25.01 -8.58 3.67
CA ASP A 59 -24.61 -9.80 2.98
C ASP A 59 -23.23 -9.67 2.28
N ILE A 60 -22.69 -10.80 1.80
CA ILE A 60 -21.42 -10.82 1.07
C ILE A 60 -21.46 -9.93 -0.18
N ALA A 61 -22.57 -9.88 -0.91
CA ALA A 61 -22.61 -9.12 -2.16
C ALA A 61 -22.40 -7.63 -1.90
N ARG A 62 -23.01 -7.09 -0.85
CA ARG A 62 -22.84 -5.70 -0.41
C ARG A 62 -21.43 -5.43 0.10
N ILE A 63 -20.89 -6.33 0.93
CA ILE A 63 -19.51 -6.21 1.42
C ILE A 63 -18.54 -6.27 0.25
N LYS A 64 -18.76 -7.16 -0.72
CA LYS A 64 -17.95 -7.29 -1.94
C LYS A 64 -18.00 -6.02 -2.78
N ASN A 65 -19.18 -5.45 -3.00
CA ASN A 65 -19.31 -4.21 -3.77
C ASN A 65 -18.60 -3.02 -3.10
N LEU A 66 -18.58 -2.96 -1.76
CA LEU A 66 -17.92 -1.88 -1.01
C LEU A 66 -16.44 -2.11 -0.74
N SER A 67 -15.97 -3.37 -0.83
CA SER A 67 -14.56 -3.73 -0.72
C SER A 67 -13.79 -3.56 -2.02
N VAL A 68 -14.48 -3.36 -3.15
CA VAL A 68 -13.83 -2.90 -4.37
C VAL A 68 -13.33 -1.48 -4.15
N LYS A 69 -12.01 -1.30 -4.18
CA LYS A 69 -11.38 0.03 -4.18
C LYS A 69 -11.87 0.80 -5.41
N THR A 70 -12.37 2.01 -5.17
CA THR A 70 -12.74 2.95 -6.22
C THR A 70 -11.51 3.67 -6.75
N ASP A 71 -11.65 4.40 -7.86
CA ASP A 71 -10.58 5.27 -8.35
C ASP A 71 -10.16 6.29 -7.30
N ASP A 72 -11.10 6.81 -6.50
CA ASP A 72 -10.80 7.78 -5.45
C ASP A 72 -9.96 7.15 -4.33
N ASP A 73 -10.21 5.88 -3.96
CA ASP A 73 -9.37 5.15 -3.02
C ASP A 73 -7.93 5.01 -3.56
N TYR A 74 -7.78 4.66 -4.83
CA TYR A 74 -6.46 4.53 -5.47
C TYR A 74 -5.76 5.89 -5.61
N ARG A 75 -6.50 6.97 -5.87
CA ARG A 75 -5.94 8.33 -5.89
C ARG A 75 -5.42 8.74 -4.51
N ALA A 76 -6.18 8.46 -3.45
CA ALA A 76 -5.74 8.73 -2.08
C ALA A 76 -4.48 7.92 -1.72
N GLU A 77 -4.43 6.64 -2.08
CA GLU A 77 -3.26 5.78 -1.89
C GLU A 77 -2.04 6.29 -2.68
N ALA A 78 -2.25 6.73 -3.93
CA ALA A 78 -1.19 7.33 -4.75
C ALA A 78 -0.63 8.61 -4.13
N LEU A 79 -1.47 9.46 -3.52
CA LEU A 79 -1.03 10.68 -2.85
C LEU A 79 -0.19 10.38 -1.60
N ASP A 80 -0.54 9.36 -0.83
CA ASP A 80 0.26 8.91 0.30
C ASP A 80 1.63 8.41 -0.16
N TRP A 81 1.68 7.58 -1.21
CA TRP A 81 2.94 7.15 -1.81
C TRP A 81 3.78 8.30 -2.35
N TRP A 82 3.16 9.26 -3.06
CA TRP A 82 3.84 10.46 -3.54
C TRP A 82 4.48 11.24 -2.39
N SER A 83 3.74 11.45 -1.30
CA SER A 83 4.24 12.12 -0.09
C SER A 83 5.41 11.35 0.55
N LYS A 84 5.32 10.02 0.64
CA LYS A 84 6.39 9.16 1.16
C LYS A 84 7.65 9.25 0.30
N LEU A 85 7.52 9.14 -1.03
CA LEU A 85 8.64 9.25 -1.96
C LEU A 85 9.31 10.61 -1.87
N ASN A 86 8.54 11.70 -1.79
CA ASN A 86 9.08 13.07 -1.69
C ASN A 86 9.85 13.35 -0.40
N ARG A 87 9.51 12.65 0.69
CA ARG A 87 10.24 12.74 1.96
C ARG A 87 11.44 11.80 2.01
N SER A 88 11.58 10.91 1.03
CA SER A 88 12.56 9.83 1.03
C SER A 88 13.74 10.14 0.13
N GLY A 89 14.95 10.00 0.67
CA GLY A 89 16.20 9.95 -0.11
C GLY A 89 16.49 11.16 -1.01
N SER A 90 17.58 11.04 -1.74
CA SER A 90 18.00 11.98 -2.79
C SER A 90 18.24 11.22 -4.10
N SER A 91 18.44 11.93 -5.21
CA SER A 91 18.81 11.31 -6.49
C SER A 91 20.11 10.50 -6.41
N LEU A 92 20.93 10.72 -5.37
CA LEU A 92 22.18 10.02 -5.14
C LEU A 92 21.98 8.65 -4.48
N ASP A 93 20.84 8.39 -3.85
CA ASP A 93 20.63 7.16 -3.10
C ASP A 93 20.02 6.08 -3.99
N ASP A 94 20.49 4.84 -3.86
CA ASP A 94 19.78 3.69 -4.41
C ASP A 94 18.52 3.46 -3.57
N VAL A 95 17.41 3.07 -4.19
CA VAL A 95 16.16 2.80 -3.45
C VAL A 95 15.53 1.47 -3.83
N ILE A 96 14.85 0.85 -2.88
CA ILE A 96 13.95 -0.27 -3.13
C ILE A 96 12.57 0.08 -2.59
N ILE A 97 11.57 -0.07 -3.45
CA ILE A 97 10.18 0.29 -3.17
C ILE A 97 9.40 -1.01 -2.98
N SER A 98 8.67 -1.13 -1.87
CA SER A 98 7.98 -2.38 -1.53
C SER A 98 6.78 -2.68 -2.44
N ASP A 99 6.28 -1.67 -3.16
CA ASP A 99 5.11 -1.80 -4.02
C ASP A 99 5.50 -1.67 -5.50
N ILE A 100 5.25 -2.72 -6.27
CA ILE A 100 5.60 -2.79 -7.69
C ILE A 100 4.88 -1.76 -8.54
N ARG A 101 3.66 -1.35 -8.16
CA ARG A 101 2.89 -0.32 -8.87
C ARG A 101 3.58 1.03 -8.73
N VAL A 102 4.07 1.32 -7.52
CA VAL A 102 4.83 2.54 -7.21
C VAL A 102 6.16 2.53 -7.93
N GLN A 103 6.89 1.41 -7.89
CA GLN A 103 8.14 1.26 -8.64
C GLN A 103 7.92 1.52 -10.13
N ALA A 104 6.88 0.90 -10.73
CA ALA A 104 6.57 1.10 -12.14
C ALA A 104 6.25 2.56 -12.48
N CYS A 105 5.52 3.27 -11.61
CA CYS A 105 5.28 4.71 -11.77
C CYS A 105 6.59 5.51 -11.80
N VAL A 106 7.49 5.26 -10.85
CA VAL A 106 8.79 5.95 -10.79
C VAL A 106 9.64 5.64 -12.01
N GLU A 107 9.66 4.40 -12.46
CA GLU A 107 10.36 4.00 -13.70
C GLU A 107 9.81 4.72 -14.93
N ASP A 108 8.49 4.82 -15.07
CA ASP A 108 7.86 5.54 -16.19
C ASP A 108 8.09 7.06 -16.11
N MET A 109 8.36 7.59 -14.92
CA MET A 109 8.82 8.97 -14.72
C MET A 109 10.28 9.19 -15.13
N GLY A 110 10.98 8.13 -15.58
CA GLY A 110 12.40 8.18 -15.97
C GLY A 110 13.35 7.54 -14.94
N GLY A 111 12.81 6.84 -13.94
CA GLY A 111 13.58 6.22 -12.86
C GLY A 111 13.78 7.13 -11.65
N TRP A 112 14.52 6.63 -10.66
CA TRP A 112 14.67 7.32 -9.37
C TRP A 112 15.38 8.66 -9.47
N GLY A 113 16.50 8.74 -10.21
CA GLY A 113 17.22 10.00 -10.43
C GLY A 113 16.34 11.09 -11.04
N ALA A 114 15.63 10.76 -12.12
CA ALA A 114 14.71 11.67 -12.80
C ALA A 114 13.52 12.07 -11.91
N PHE A 115 13.00 11.14 -11.11
CA PHE A 115 11.94 11.42 -10.14
C PHE A 115 12.39 12.43 -9.07
N CYS A 116 13.62 12.30 -8.56
CA CYS A 116 14.16 13.20 -7.54
C CYS A 116 14.55 14.58 -8.10
N GLN A 117 14.96 14.64 -9.36
CA GLN A 117 15.40 15.88 -10.04
C GLN A 117 14.29 16.57 -10.84
N ARG A 118 13.05 16.14 -10.64
CA ARG A 118 11.90 16.72 -11.34
C ARG A 118 11.75 18.21 -11.05
N ASP A 119 11.12 18.90 -11.99
CA ASP A 119 10.94 20.34 -11.93
C ASP A 119 9.91 20.72 -10.86
N ILE A 120 10.34 21.44 -9.83
CA ILE A 120 9.50 21.87 -8.70
C ILE A 120 8.38 22.80 -9.20
N ASP A 121 8.62 23.61 -10.24
CA ASP A 121 7.59 24.51 -10.78
C ASP A 121 6.47 23.72 -11.48
N LYS A 122 6.74 22.46 -11.85
CA LYS A 122 5.79 21.53 -12.48
C LYS A 122 5.36 20.40 -11.55
N GLU A 123 5.55 20.55 -10.24
CA GLU A 123 5.29 19.51 -9.24
C GLU A 123 3.86 18.94 -9.35
N HIS A 124 2.86 19.82 -9.51
CA HIS A 124 1.46 19.40 -9.66
C HIS A 124 1.22 18.53 -10.91
N PHE A 125 1.91 18.80 -12.03
CA PHE A 125 1.81 17.97 -13.23
C PHE A 125 2.48 16.61 -13.02
N HIS A 126 3.63 16.57 -12.34
CA HIS A 126 4.33 15.33 -12.03
C HIS A 126 3.51 14.45 -11.07
N GLN A 127 2.89 15.06 -10.06
CA GLN A 127 1.99 14.39 -9.13
C GLN A 127 0.76 13.81 -9.85
N GLU A 128 0.05 14.59 -10.67
CA GLU A 128 -1.11 14.07 -11.41
C GLU A 128 -0.73 12.94 -12.38
N LYS A 129 0.45 13.03 -13.01
CA LYS A 129 0.97 11.96 -13.87
C LYS A 129 1.22 10.67 -13.08
N PHE A 130 1.85 10.80 -11.90
CA PHE A 130 2.08 9.67 -11.00
C PHE A 130 0.78 9.03 -10.54
N ILE A 131 -0.20 9.84 -10.11
CA ILE A 131 -1.52 9.36 -9.67
C ILE A 131 -2.21 8.60 -10.81
N LYS A 132 -2.20 9.16 -12.02
CA LYS A 132 -2.81 8.53 -13.20
C LYS A 132 -2.21 7.15 -13.47
N TRP A 133 -0.88 7.03 -13.41
CA TRP A 133 -0.20 5.74 -13.59
C TRP A 133 -0.45 4.77 -12.46
N PHE A 134 -0.49 5.25 -11.21
CA PHE A 134 -0.76 4.41 -10.06
C PHE A 134 -2.16 3.80 -10.12
N VAL A 135 -3.18 4.59 -10.49
CA VAL A 135 -4.56 4.10 -10.68
C VAL A 135 -4.60 3.07 -11.81
N MET A 136 -3.91 3.33 -12.93
CA MET A 136 -3.80 2.37 -14.03
C MET A 136 -3.16 1.05 -13.56
N TYR A 137 -2.04 1.11 -12.85
CA TYR A 137 -1.33 -0.06 -12.34
C TYR A 137 -2.04 -0.79 -11.20
N SER A 138 -2.96 -0.11 -10.52
CA SER A 138 -3.83 -0.75 -9.52
C SER A 138 -4.96 -1.56 -10.14
N ARG A 139 -5.36 -1.22 -11.37
CA ARG A 139 -6.33 -2.00 -12.15
C ARG A 139 -5.68 -3.16 -12.90
N GLN A 140 -4.43 -2.96 -13.32
CA GLN A 140 -3.64 -3.95 -14.02
C GLN A 140 -2.22 -3.93 -13.48
N THR A 141 -1.90 -4.92 -12.63
CA THR A 141 -0.57 -5.06 -12.05
C THR A 141 0.48 -5.06 -13.18
N PRO A 142 1.53 -4.24 -13.09
CA PRO A 142 2.57 -4.21 -14.10
C PRO A 142 3.31 -5.55 -14.16
N ASP A 143 3.59 -6.02 -15.38
CA ASP A 143 4.42 -7.19 -15.64
C ASP A 143 5.91 -6.81 -15.55
N ARG A 144 6.35 -6.51 -14.32
CA ARG A 144 7.72 -6.08 -13.99
C ARG A 144 8.16 -6.74 -12.70
N GLU A 145 9.44 -7.02 -12.60
CA GLU A 145 10.05 -7.50 -11.36
C GLU A 145 10.43 -6.33 -10.45
N SER A 146 10.25 -6.54 -9.14
CA SER A 146 10.76 -5.61 -8.14
C SER A 146 12.28 -5.61 -8.15
N LYS A 147 12.89 -4.41 -8.17
CA LYS A 147 14.34 -4.25 -8.25
C LYS A 147 14.79 -2.99 -7.52
N VAL A 148 16.10 -2.91 -7.28
CA VAL A 148 16.72 -1.68 -6.79
C VAL A 148 16.75 -0.65 -7.91
N LEU A 149 16.17 0.51 -7.67
CA LEU A 149 16.29 1.67 -8.54
C LEU A 149 17.59 2.40 -8.19
N ILE A 150 18.49 2.47 -9.18
CA ILE A 150 19.85 2.97 -8.99
C ILE A 150 19.85 4.50 -8.99
N GLY A 151 20.47 5.09 -7.97
CA GLY A 151 20.74 6.52 -7.89
C GLY A 151 22.04 6.91 -8.60
N GLU A 152 22.39 8.19 -8.54
CA GLU A 152 23.55 8.75 -9.24
C GLU A 152 24.85 8.69 -8.43
N SER A 153 24.82 8.15 -7.20
CA SER A 153 26.03 8.03 -6.39
C SER A 153 27.04 7.06 -7.03
N SER A 154 28.28 7.52 -7.16
CA SER A 154 29.42 6.68 -7.53
C SER A 154 29.79 5.64 -6.46
N ARG A 155 29.32 5.84 -5.21
CA ARG A 155 29.50 4.88 -4.12
C ARG A 155 28.23 4.05 -3.98
N ARG A 156 28.34 2.73 -4.18
CA ARG A 156 27.25 1.79 -3.88
C ARG A 156 27.04 1.76 -2.37
N LYS A 157 25.87 2.21 -1.92
CA LYS A 157 25.42 2.16 -0.53
C LYS A 157 24.31 1.14 -0.41
N THR A 158 23.94 0.79 0.83
CA THR A 158 22.72 0.04 1.08
C THR A 158 21.52 0.84 0.57
N PRO A 159 20.64 0.25 -0.26
CA PRO A 159 19.48 0.96 -0.78
C PRO A 159 18.53 1.40 0.34
N LEU A 160 17.94 2.58 0.19
CA LEU A 160 16.87 3.05 1.06
C LEU A 160 15.61 2.22 0.80
N MET A 161 15.01 1.70 1.86
CA MET A 161 13.78 0.91 1.77
C MET A 161 12.57 1.82 1.98
N ILE A 162 11.70 1.92 0.97
CA ILE A 162 10.50 2.74 1.01
C ILE A 162 9.27 1.83 1.04
N GLY A 163 8.45 1.95 2.08
CA GLY A 163 7.25 1.13 2.29
C GLY A 163 7.44 0.02 3.34
N ASP A 164 6.98 -1.20 3.04
CA ASP A 164 7.18 -2.37 3.90
C ASP A 164 8.66 -2.78 3.89
N LYS A 165 9.35 -2.47 4.99
CA LYS A 165 10.77 -2.77 5.18
C LYS A 165 11.07 -4.26 5.14
N GLN A 166 10.18 -5.11 5.66
CA GLN A 166 10.41 -6.55 5.66
C GLN A 166 10.28 -7.11 4.25
N HIS A 167 9.27 -6.64 3.50
CA HIS A 167 9.15 -6.99 2.09
C HIS A 167 10.38 -6.55 1.28
N CYS A 168 10.84 -5.31 1.47
CA CYS A 168 12.07 -4.82 0.84
C CYS A 168 13.31 -5.66 1.18
N ARG A 169 13.48 -6.09 2.43
CA ARG A 169 14.59 -6.98 2.81
C ARG A 169 14.52 -8.32 2.07
N ASN A 170 13.33 -8.91 2.00
CA ASN A 170 13.13 -10.17 1.29
C ASN A 170 13.46 -10.01 -0.20
N LEU A 171 13.02 -8.91 -0.82
CA LEU A 171 13.36 -8.60 -2.22
C LEU A 171 14.87 -8.44 -2.43
N LEU A 172 15.57 -7.77 -1.53
CA LEU A 172 17.04 -7.63 -1.59
C LEU A 172 17.77 -8.96 -1.43
N GLN A 173 17.25 -9.86 -0.60
CA GLN A 173 17.82 -11.21 -0.44
C GLN A 173 17.62 -12.07 -1.70
N LEU A 174 16.46 -11.94 -2.36
CA LEU A 174 16.12 -12.68 -3.57
C LEU A 174 16.85 -12.16 -4.83
N SER A 175 17.16 -10.86 -4.89
CA SER A 175 17.85 -10.21 -6.02
C SER A 175 19.38 -10.31 -5.94
N ALA A 176 19.91 -11.03 -4.95
CA ALA A 176 21.33 -11.02 -4.64
C ALA A 176 22.18 -11.97 -5.50
N VAL A 177 22.96 -11.38 -6.41
CA VAL A 177 24.24 -11.91 -6.90
C VAL A 177 25.39 -11.61 -5.91
N ASN A 178 25.12 -10.95 -4.77
CA ASN A 178 26.11 -10.64 -3.72
C ASN A 178 25.44 -10.36 -2.35
N SER A 179 24.73 -11.35 -1.81
CA SER A 179 23.90 -11.23 -0.58
C SER A 179 24.72 -10.89 0.68
N GLU A 180 25.97 -11.34 0.75
CA GLU A 180 26.80 -11.18 1.94
C GLU A 180 27.25 -9.73 2.22
N GLN A 181 27.40 -8.88 1.19
CA GLN A 181 27.82 -7.49 1.40
C GLN A 181 26.69 -6.60 1.91
N TYR A 182 25.46 -6.80 1.42
CA TYR A 182 24.31 -5.99 1.83
C TYR A 182 23.80 -6.38 3.22
N LEU A 183 23.87 -7.66 3.59
CA LEU A 183 23.48 -8.13 4.94
C LEU A 183 24.42 -7.61 6.03
N LYS A 184 25.75 -7.66 5.80
CA LYS A 184 26.74 -7.13 6.76
C LYS A 184 26.56 -5.63 7.03
N LEU A 185 26.08 -4.86 6.05
CA LEU A 185 25.79 -3.43 6.22
C LEU A 185 24.45 -3.19 6.92
N ALA A 186 23.42 -3.97 6.62
CA ALA A 186 22.11 -3.85 7.28
C ALA A 186 22.16 -4.23 8.77
N GLU A 187 23.03 -5.19 9.13
CA GLU A 187 23.28 -5.59 10.53
C GLU A 187 24.19 -4.59 11.28
N SER A 188 24.92 -3.73 10.57
CA SER A 188 25.85 -2.76 11.16
C SER A 188 25.20 -1.43 11.59
N ILE A 189 23.90 -1.24 11.35
CA ILE A 189 23.18 -0.04 11.78
C ILE A 189 22.67 -0.31 13.21
N PRO A 190 23.22 0.34 14.25
CA PRO A 190 22.65 0.26 15.59
C PRO A 190 21.26 0.89 15.57
N ASP A 191 20.31 0.32 16.32
CA ASP A 191 19.01 0.92 16.60
C ASP A 191 19.19 2.31 17.22
N PHE A 192 19.23 3.34 16.37
CA PHE A 192 19.31 4.74 16.80
C PHE A 192 17.90 5.33 16.89
N MET A 193 17.00 4.65 17.60
CA MET A 193 15.66 5.16 17.95
C MET A 193 15.27 4.72 19.37
N HIS A 194 16.13 5.02 20.35
CA HIS A 194 15.68 5.33 21.70
C HIS A 194 16.49 6.53 22.21
N ARG A 195 15.79 7.62 22.58
CA ARG A 195 16.24 9.01 22.83
C ARG A 195 16.15 9.83 21.52
N VAL A 196 15.22 10.77 21.37
CA VAL A 196 14.69 11.79 22.31
C VAL A 196 13.18 11.92 22.17
#